data_AF-A0A6J1M8N3-F1
#
_entry.id   AF-A0A6J1M8N3-F1
#
_cell.length_a   1.000
_cell.length_b   1.000
_cell.length_c   1.000
_cell.angle_alpha   90.00
_cell.angle_beta   90.00
_cell.angle_gamma   90.00
#
_symmetry.space_group_name_H-M   'P 1'
#
loop_
_entity.id
_entity.type
_entity.pdbx_description
1 polymer ?
#
loop_
_entity_poly.entity_id
_entity_poly.type
_entity_poly.pdbx_seq_one_letter_code
_entity_poly.pdbx_strand_id
1 'polypeptide(L)'
;MNASTGSRQISLLLVLLALCLEWQMAVARTRDLCQVKPSTSSLCVPTTLGIYYDVETQHCHFMGCSNKRLFGSLEDCERICNNARHVKRRNNSSNKSNQTTN
;
A
#
# COMPACT_ATOMS: atom_id res chain seq x y z
N MET A 1 -7.11 -41.70 -30.82
CA MET A 1 -6.40 -41.56 -29.54
C MET A 1 -6.32 -40.07 -29.17
N ASN A 2 -6.65 -39.71 -27.92
CA ASN A 2 -6.21 -38.51 -27.17
C ASN A 2 -6.93 -37.15 -27.35
N ALA A 3 -8.23 -37.10 -27.64
CA ALA A 3 -9.01 -35.85 -27.50
C ALA A 3 -9.28 -35.45 -26.03
N SER A 4 -9.20 -36.41 -25.09
CA SER A 4 -9.42 -36.20 -23.65
C SER A 4 -8.21 -35.62 -22.92
N THR A 5 -7.00 -35.80 -23.45
CA THR A 5 -5.75 -35.41 -22.78
C THR A 5 -5.47 -33.91 -22.91
N GLY A 6 -5.84 -33.31 -24.06
CA GLY A 6 -5.66 -31.87 -24.31
C GLY A 6 -6.60 -30.99 -23.47
N SER A 7 -7.87 -31.39 -23.31
CA SER A 7 -8.84 -30.67 -22.47
C SER A 7 -8.42 -30.66 -21.00
N ARG A 8 -7.89 -31.78 -20.48
CA ARG A 8 -7.39 -31.87 -19.10
C ARG A 8 -6.15 -31.01 -18.85
N GLN A 9 -5.24 -30.96 -19.83
CA GLN A 9 -4.05 -30.08 -19.80
C GLN A 9 -4.44 -28.60 -19.76
N ILE A 10 -5.39 -28.19 -20.60
CA ILE A 10 -5.88 -26.79 -20.65
C ILE A 10 -6.54 -26.41 -19.33
N SER A 11 -7.40 -27.29 -18.78
CA SER A 11 -8.03 -27.03 -17.48
C SER A 11 -7.01 -26.90 -16.34
N LEU A 12 -5.95 -27.72 -16.34
CA LEU A 12 -4.88 -27.61 -15.34
C LEU A 12 -4.08 -26.31 -15.49
N LEU A 13 -3.77 -25.89 -16.72
CA LEU A 13 -3.10 -24.62 -16.99
C LEU A 13 -3.94 -23.42 -16.54
N LEU A 14 -5.25 -23.45 -16.76
CA LEU A 14 -6.17 -22.39 -16.32
C LEU A 14 -6.26 -22.31 -14.78
N VAL A 15 -6.29 -23.44 -14.09
CA VAL A 15 -6.29 -23.48 -12.61
C VAL A 15 -4.96 -22.96 -12.05
N LEU A 16 -3.83 -23.32 -12.65
CA LEU A 16 -2.51 -22.81 -12.24
C LEU A 16 -2.40 -21.29 -12.48
N LEU A 17 -2.90 -20.79 -13.61
CA LEU A 17 -2.96 -19.35 -13.89
C LEU A 17 -3.82 -18.61 -12.87
N ALA A 18 -4.99 -19.14 -12.52
CA ALA A 18 -5.87 -18.55 -11.51
C ALA A 18 -5.19 -18.50 -10.12
N LEU A 19 -4.51 -19.56 -9.70
CA LEU A 19 -3.73 -19.59 -8.45
C LEU A 19 -2.58 -18.56 -8.45
N CYS A 20 -1.89 -18.38 -9.58
CA CYS A 20 -0.86 -17.36 -9.74
C CYS A 20 -1.44 -15.93 -9.69
N LEU A 21 -2.60 -15.70 -10.30
CA LEU A 21 -3.31 -14.42 -10.27
C LEU A 21 -3.72 -14.03 -8.83
N GLU A 22 -4.30 -14.97 -8.08
CA GLU A 22 -4.66 -14.78 -6.67
C GLU A 22 -3.43 -14.47 -5.79
N TRP A 23 -2.29 -15.13 -6.05
CA TRP A 23 -1.04 -14.86 -5.31
C TRP A 23 -0.53 -13.43 -5.54
N GLN A 24 -0.58 -12.94 -6.78
CA GLN A 24 -0.14 -11.56 -7.10
C GLN A 24 -0.99 -10.51 -6.37
N MET A 25 -2.30 -10.75 -6.23
CA MET A 25 -3.22 -9.86 -5.50
C MET A 25 -2.89 -9.79 -4.00
N ALA A 26 -2.34 -10.86 -3.41
CA ALA A 26 -1.94 -10.89 -2.01
C ALA A 26 -0.61 -10.16 -1.72
N VAL A 27 0.29 -10.06 -2.72
CA VAL A 27 1.60 -9.38 -2.62
C VAL A 27 1.51 -7.88 -2.92
N ALA A 28 0.41 -7.41 -3.51
CA ALA A 28 -0.03 -6.02 -3.42
C ALA A 28 -0.51 -5.67 -1.99
N ARG A 29 0.25 -6.10 -0.97
CA ARG A 29 0.15 -5.64 0.41
C ARG A 29 0.15 -4.12 0.33
N THR A 30 -1.06 -3.56 0.41
CA THR A 30 -1.37 -2.15 0.52
C THR A 30 -0.30 -1.50 1.37
N ARG A 31 0.66 -0.80 0.72
CA ARG A 31 1.58 0.07 1.44
C ARG A 31 0.67 1.01 2.21
N ASP A 32 0.83 0.99 3.52
CA ASP A 32 0.00 1.79 4.40
C ASP A 32 0.24 3.26 4.05
N LEU A 33 -0.78 3.94 3.52
CA LEU A 33 -0.64 5.32 3.04
C LEU A 33 -0.16 6.24 4.17
N CYS A 34 -0.46 5.88 5.42
CA CYS A 34 -0.06 6.58 6.63
C CYS A 34 1.43 6.43 6.99
N GLN A 35 2.16 5.55 6.30
CA GLN A 35 3.60 5.32 6.50
C GLN A 35 4.42 5.78 5.29
N VAL A 36 3.77 6.28 4.24
CA VAL A 36 4.46 6.75 3.03
C VAL A 36 5.02 8.14 3.29
N LYS A 37 6.35 8.25 3.29
CA LYS A 37 7.00 9.56 3.30
C LYS A 37 6.73 10.29 1.98
N PRO A 38 6.29 11.55 2.01
CA PRO A 38 6.10 12.32 0.80
C PRO A 38 7.43 12.48 0.07
N SER A 39 7.46 12.14 -1.22
CA SER A 39 8.64 12.32 -2.06
C SER A 39 8.69 13.74 -2.58
N THR A 40 9.67 14.52 -2.13
CA THR A 40 9.99 15.83 -2.70
C THR A 40 10.81 15.62 -3.97
N SER A 41 10.22 15.83 -5.15
CA SER A 41 11.00 15.96 -6.39
C SER A 41 11.83 17.24 -6.35
N SER A 42 12.99 17.23 -7.01
CA SER A 42 13.83 18.42 -7.19
C SER A 42 13.17 19.49 -8.07
N LEU A 43 12.26 19.10 -8.98
CA LEU A 43 11.33 20.03 -9.63
C LEU A 43 10.05 20.12 -8.82
N CYS A 44 10.08 21.06 -7.87
CA CYS A 44 8.95 21.43 -7.06
C CYS A 44 8.10 22.46 -7.80
N VAL A 45 6.91 22.08 -8.26
CA VAL A 45 5.95 23.06 -8.79
C VAL A 45 5.00 23.45 -7.67
N PRO A 46 4.81 24.75 -7.38
CA PRO A 46 4.00 25.22 -6.24
C PRO A 46 2.52 24.83 -6.32
N THR A 47 2.04 24.37 -7.48
CA THR A 47 0.66 23.96 -7.69
C THR A 47 0.32 22.57 -7.15
N THR A 48 1.32 21.75 -6.78
CA THR A 48 1.07 20.38 -6.30
C THR A 48 1.06 20.32 -4.78
N LEU A 49 -0.14 20.45 -4.20
CA LEU A 49 -0.40 20.24 -2.78
C LEU A 49 -0.73 18.77 -2.51
N GLY A 50 0.00 18.17 -1.57
CA GLY A 50 -0.30 16.85 -1.02
C GLY A 50 -0.65 16.93 0.46
N ILE A 51 -1.30 15.88 0.94
CA ILE A 51 -1.55 15.66 2.37
C ILE A 51 -0.78 14.41 2.76
N TYR A 52 -0.07 14.48 3.89
CA TYR A 52 0.62 13.34 4.47
C TYR A 52 0.30 13.22 5.95
N TYR A 53 0.44 12.01 6.47
CA TYR A 53 0.28 11.73 7.89
C TYR A 53 1.64 11.75 8.56
N ASP A 54 1.79 12.56 9.60
CA ASP A 54 2.98 12.60 10.44
C ASP A 54 2.81 11.61 11.61
N VAL A 55 3.72 10.64 11.67
CA VAL A 55 3.70 9.59 12.69
C VAL A 55 4.16 10.12 14.04
N GLU A 56 5.02 11.14 14.07
CA GLU A 56 5.55 11.73 15.29
C GLU A 56 4.49 12.58 15.98
N THR A 57 3.81 13.43 15.21
CA THR A 57 2.74 14.29 15.76
C THR A 57 1.36 13.63 15.76
N GLN A 58 1.20 12.46 15.13
CA GLN A 58 -0.08 11.78 14.92
C GLN A 58 -1.16 12.62 14.22
N HIS A 59 -0.74 13.59 13.40
CA HIS A 59 -1.63 14.54 12.70
C HIS A 59 -1.33 14.55 11.20
N CYS A 60 -2.34 14.96 10.42
CA CYS A 60 -2.17 15.15 8.98
C CYS A 60 -1.77 16.60 8.68
N HIS A 61 -0.81 16.75 7.77
CA HIS A 61 -0.30 18.06 7.37
C HIS A 61 -0.37 18.23 5.86
N PHE A 62 -0.53 19.48 5.43
CA PHE A 62 -0.33 19.85 4.04
C PHE A 62 1.17 19.94 3.75
N MET A 63 1.58 19.37 2.64
CA MET A 63 2.92 19.55 2.11
C MET A 63 2.81 20.03 0.67
N GLY A 64 3.49 21.14 0.38
CA GLY A 64 3.82 21.47 -1.00
C GLY A 64 4.74 20.40 -1.57
N CYS A 65 4.86 20.34 -2.90
CA CYS A 65 5.85 19.47 -3.56
C CYS A 65 5.54 17.97 -3.55
N SER A 66 4.29 17.54 -3.41
CA SER A 66 3.98 16.11 -3.41
C SER A 66 3.75 15.60 -4.82
N ASN A 67 4.53 14.62 -5.29
CA ASN A 67 4.31 14.01 -6.61
C ASN A 67 3.00 13.19 -6.73
N LYS A 68 2.39 12.82 -5.60
CA LYS A 68 1.13 12.06 -5.58
C LYS A 68 0.22 12.57 -4.48
N ARG A 69 -1.07 12.67 -4.79
CA ARG A 69 -2.10 12.98 -3.79
C ARG A 69 -2.47 11.68 -3.06
N LEU A 70 -2.02 11.56 -1.81
CA LEU A 70 -2.32 10.40 -0.96
C LEU A 70 -3.72 10.48 -0.34
N PHE A 71 -4.19 11.70 -0.07
CA PHE A 71 -5.51 11.95 0.53
C PHE A 71 -6.21 13.14 -0.13
N GLY A 72 -7.54 13.08 -0.14
CA GLY A 72 -8.40 14.15 -0.68
C GLY A 72 -8.55 15.35 0.27
N SER A 73 -8.61 15.09 1.57
CA SER A 73 -8.82 16.09 2.63
C SER A 73 -8.01 15.73 3.89
N LEU A 74 -7.81 16.71 4.79
CA LEU A 74 -7.16 16.47 6.08
C LEU A 74 -8.02 15.53 6.94
N GLU A 75 -9.33 15.75 6.95
CA GLU A 75 -10.28 14.94 7.70
C GLU A 75 -10.25 13.47 7.27
N ASP A 76 -10.20 13.19 5.97
CA ASP A 76 -10.07 11.82 5.47
C ASP A 76 -8.74 11.18 5.89
N CYS A 77 -7.66 11.94 5.84
CA CYS A 77 -6.35 11.48 6.27
C CYS A 77 -6.37 11.09 7.76
N GLU A 78 -6.88 11.96 8.63
CA GLU A 78 -6.94 11.71 10.07
C GLU A 78 -7.86 10.53 10.38
N ARG A 79 -9.04 10.50 9.77
CA ARG A 79 -10.01 9.40 9.93
C ARG A 79 -9.44 8.04 9.52
N ILE A 80 -8.66 7.99 8.44
CA ILE A 80 -8.06 6.74 7.95
C ILE A 80 -6.86 6.35 8.82
N CYS A 81 -5.95 7.29 9.11
CA CYS A 81 -4.67 6.99 9.75
C CYS A 81 -4.72 6.87 11.27
N ASN A 82 -5.68 7.54 11.92
CA ASN A 82 -5.93 7.39 13.36
C ASN A 82 -6.94 6.26 13.68
N ASN A 83 -7.44 5.56 12.67
CA ASN A 83 -8.27 4.37 12.89
C ASN A 83 -7.47 3.28 13.63
N ALA A 84 -8.08 2.67 14.65
CA ALA A 84 -7.51 1.57 15.43
C ALA A 84 -6.91 0.44 14.57
N ARG A 85 -7.48 0.16 13.39
CA ARG A 85 -6.93 -0.84 12.45
C ARG A 85 -5.54 -0.43 11.93
N HIS A 86 -5.36 0.83 11.56
CA HIS A 86 -4.08 1.36 11.08
C HIS A 86 -3.06 1.50 12.21
N VAL A 87 -3.50 1.98 13.38
CA VAL A 87 -2.65 2.07 14.58
C VAL A 87 -2.09 0.69 14.97
N LYS A 88 -2.95 -0.35 15.04
CA LYS A 88 -2.52 -1.72 15.35
C LYS A 88 -1.52 -2.26 14.32
N ARG A 89 -1.75 -1.97 13.04
CA ARG A 89 -0.86 -2.40 11.95
C ARG A 89 0.51 -1.72 12.04
N ARG A 90 0.54 -0.41 12.35
CA ARG A 90 1.77 0.36 12.54
C ARG A 90 2.60 -0.17 13.71
N ASN A 91 1.97 -0.42 14.86
CA ASN A 91 2.64 -0.96 16.04
C ASN A 91 3.24 -2.35 15.77
N ASN A 92 2.50 -3.21 15.08
CA ASN A 92 3.03 -4.52 14.67
C ASN A 92 4.21 -4.40 13.68
N SER A 93 4.16 -3.44 12.76
CA SER A 93 5.25 -3.18 11.81
C SER A 93 6.52 -2.65 12.50
N SER A 94 6.36 -1.77 13.50
CA SER A 94 7.45 -1.28 14.35
C SER A 94 8.10 -2.42 15.15
N ASN A 95 7.31 -3.32 15.72
CA ASN A 95 7.85 -4.46 16.48
C ASN A 95 8.62 -5.43 15.58
N LYS A 96 8.17 -5.62 14.33
CA LYS A 96 8.84 -6.51 13.37
C LYS A 96 10.18 -5.93 12.88
N SER A 97 10.24 -4.62 12.63
CA SER A 97 11.48 -3.95 12.23
C SER A 97 12.54 -4.04 13.33
N ASN A 98 12.14 -3.85 14.60
CA ASN A 98 13.04 -3.99 15.75
C ASN A 98 13.56 -5.43 15.97
N GLN A 99 12.86 -6.46 15.48
CA GLN A 99 13.31 -7.86 15.56
C GLN A 99 14.28 -8.27 14.45
N THR A 100 14.46 -7.47 13.40
CA THR A 100 15.35 -7.82 12.27
C THR A 100 16.75 -7.21 12.42
N THR A 101 17.01 -6.49 13.52
CA THR A 101 18.26 -5.75 13.76
C THR A 101 19.09 -6.30 14.93
N ASN A 102 18.74 -7.47 15.48
CA ASN A 102 19.55 -8.19 16.47
C ASN A 102 20.02 -9.53 15.91
#